data_AF-F9Q9Q7-F1
#
_entry.id   AF-F9Q9Q7-F1
#
_cell.length_a   1.000
_cell.length_b   1.000
_cell.length_c   1.000
_cell.angle_alpha   90.00
_cell.angle_beta   90.00
_cell.angle_gamma   90.00
#
_symmetry.space_group_name_H-M   'P 1'
#
loop_
_entity.id
_entity.type
_entity.pdbx_description
1 polymer ?
#
loop_
_entity_poly.entity_id
_entity_poly.type
_entity_poly.pdbx_seq_one_letter_code
_entity_poly.pdbx_strand_id
1 'polypeptide(L)'
;MAVKFNAEGFATTSGEITVYTTDYQGIYSHGAIEYVSEGGSLAAGSYLDAPPPEKEGFVVVRAENGWSYQADNRGVYYRTDTGEKVEYLKLGELPENLTKIEPLSLPCKWDGEKWVVDTTKQAELYANAASRLVDGIDSKAAEIYKYWTRFESEYRERQAAANAFKSAGYQGEVSRYIADFARHAGIDNKTATDLILVQAEGLEKLQMELANQRMRKYEIKTPNLTLDQMQAIYDDIISTMDKLLEAYKNG
;
A
#
# COMPACT_ATOMS: atom_id res chain seq x y z
N MET A 1 62.52 -30.15 -11.07
CA MET A 1 62.75 -29.37 -12.31
C MET A 1 61.50 -28.53 -12.55
N ALA A 2 61.61 -27.33 -13.12
CA ALA A 2 60.42 -26.57 -13.49
C ALA A 2 59.74 -27.24 -14.68
N VAL A 3 58.41 -27.44 -14.59
CA VAL A 3 57.60 -27.95 -15.71
C VAL A 3 57.72 -26.98 -16.89
N LYS A 4 57.95 -27.50 -18.09
CA LYS A 4 58.06 -26.73 -19.34
C LYS A 4 57.06 -27.26 -20.35
N PHE A 5 56.47 -26.40 -21.16
CA PHE A 5 55.51 -26.77 -22.20
C PHE A 5 56.14 -26.61 -23.60
N ASN A 6 55.77 -27.48 -24.54
CA ASN A 6 56.11 -27.33 -25.95
C ASN A 6 55.17 -26.32 -26.66
N ALA A 7 55.39 -26.09 -27.96
CA ALA A 7 54.59 -25.15 -28.75
C ALA A 7 53.12 -25.58 -28.86
N GLU A 8 52.84 -26.86 -28.69
CA GLU A 8 51.51 -27.47 -28.73
C GLU A 8 50.80 -27.43 -27.35
N GLY A 9 51.46 -26.94 -26.29
CA GLY A 9 50.87 -26.81 -24.95
C GLY A 9 50.95 -28.06 -24.05
N PHE A 10 51.78 -29.04 -24.41
CA PHE A 10 52.02 -30.25 -23.60
C PHE A 10 53.29 -30.15 -22.76
N ALA A 11 53.22 -30.64 -21.52
CA ALA A 11 54.35 -30.67 -20.60
C ALA A 11 55.45 -31.62 -21.10
N THR A 12 56.69 -31.15 -21.08
CA THR A 12 57.89 -31.91 -21.48
C THR A 12 58.59 -32.59 -20.30
N THR A 13 58.15 -32.31 -19.08
CA THR A 13 58.61 -32.94 -17.84
C THR A 13 57.48 -32.97 -16.82
N SER A 14 57.44 -33.99 -15.97
CA SER A 14 56.47 -34.06 -14.87
C SER A 14 56.89 -33.19 -13.68
N GLY A 15 55.92 -32.58 -13.00
CA GLY A 15 56.18 -31.85 -11.76
C GLY A 15 55.00 -31.02 -11.26
N GLU A 16 55.20 -30.37 -10.12
CA GLU A 16 54.26 -29.39 -9.56
C GLU A 16 54.47 -28.01 -10.20
N ILE A 17 53.37 -27.31 -10.47
CA ILE A 17 53.35 -25.97 -11.02
C ILE A 17 52.24 -25.13 -10.37
N THR A 18 52.49 -23.85 -10.14
CA THR A 18 51.44 -22.92 -9.72
C THR A 18 50.62 -22.49 -10.93
N VAL A 19 49.31 -22.62 -10.82
CA VAL A 19 48.35 -22.14 -11.80
C VAL A 19 47.37 -21.15 -11.15
N TYR A 20 46.76 -20.32 -11.98
CA TYR A 20 45.73 -19.38 -11.58
C TYR A 20 44.45 -19.72 -12.32
N THR A 21 43.40 -20.04 -11.56
CA THR A 21 42.19 -20.66 -12.07
C THR A 21 41.05 -19.66 -12.12
N THR A 22 40.23 -19.72 -13.17
CA THR A 22 38.97 -18.97 -13.28
C THR A 22 37.76 -19.82 -12.94
N ASP A 23 36.67 -19.16 -12.56
CA ASP A 23 35.34 -19.77 -12.58
C ASP A 23 34.83 -19.97 -14.03
N TYR A 24 33.59 -20.44 -14.17
CA TYR A 24 32.95 -20.67 -15.47
C TYR A 24 32.63 -19.38 -16.24
N GLN A 25 32.68 -18.22 -15.58
CA GLN A 25 32.48 -16.90 -16.19
C GLN A 25 33.82 -16.24 -16.58
N GLY A 26 34.96 -16.93 -16.34
CA GLY A 26 36.29 -16.39 -16.60
C GLY A 26 36.80 -15.45 -15.51
N ILE A 27 36.11 -15.34 -14.38
CA ILE A 27 36.54 -14.51 -13.24
C ILE A 27 37.62 -15.28 -12.48
N TYR A 28 38.73 -14.63 -12.17
CA TYR A 28 39.79 -15.21 -11.35
C TYR A 28 39.23 -15.68 -10.00
N SER A 29 39.51 -16.93 -9.65
CA SER A 29 39.02 -17.58 -8.43
C SER A 29 40.12 -17.76 -7.40
N HIS A 30 41.21 -18.45 -7.74
CA HIS A 30 42.32 -18.71 -6.82
C HIS A 30 43.61 -19.12 -7.55
N GLY A 31 44.74 -19.07 -6.83
CA GLY A 31 45.96 -19.77 -7.20
C GLY A 31 46.00 -21.17 -6.58
N ALA A 32 46.47 -22.16 -7.33
CA ALA A 32 46.62 -23.53 -6.87
C ALA A 32 47.95 -24.13 -7.33
N ILE A 33 48.43 -25.17 -6.63
CA ILE A 33 49.55 -25.99 -7.11
C ILE A 33 48.95 -27.25 -7.73
N GLU A 34 49.26 -27.50 -8.99
CA GLU A 34 48.82 -28.68 -9.74
C GLU A 34 50.03 -29.53 -10.13
N TYR A 35 49.86 -30.86 -10.08
CA TYR A 35 50.85 -31.78 -10.65
C TYR A 35 50.48 -32.08 -12.10
N VAL A 36 51.40 -31.81 -13.02
CA VAL A 36 51.25 -32.10 -14.45
C VAL A 36 52.25 -33.17 -14.84
N SER A 37 51.78 -34.27 -15.43
CA SER A 37 52.64 -35.33 -15.97
C SER A 37 53.22 -34.92 -17.32
N GLU A 38 54.40 -35.43 -17.66
CA GLU A 38 54.95 -35.38 -19.02
C GLU A 38 53.91 -35.88 -20.04
N GLY A 39 53.72 -35.11 -21.11
CA GLY A 39 52.67 -35.31 -22.13
C GLY A 39 51.29 -34.76 -21.76
N GLY A 40 51.07 -34.28 -20.53
CA GLY A 40 49.81 -33.67 -20.08
C GLY A 40 49.68 -32.18 -20.42
N SER A 41 48.49 -31.62 -20.25
CA SER A 41 48.20 -30.18 -20.39
C SER A 41 47.64 -29.60 -19.09
N LEU A 42 47.50 -28.27 -19.03
CA LEU A 42 46.76 -27.63 -17.95
C LEU A 42 45.27 -27.96 -18.02
N ALA A 43 44.61 -27.91 -16.86
CA ALA A 43 43.16 -27.93 -16.80
C ALA A 43 42.56 -26.71 -17.53
N ALA A 44 41.36 -26.88 -18.10
CA ALA A 44 40.64 -25.76 -18.69
C ALA A 44 40.35 -24.69 -17.63
N GLY A 45 40.62 -23.42 -17.96
CA GLY A 45 40.48 -22.30 -17.02
C GLY A 45 41.69 -22.10 -16.08
N SER A 46 42.76 -22.89 -16.21
CA SER A 46 44.02 -22.70 -15.47
C SER A 46 45.07 -22.01 -16.35
N TYR A 47 45.73 -20.99 -15.80
CA TYR A 47 46.70 -20.14 -16.50
C TYR A 47 48.03 -20.04 -15.74
N LEU A 48 49.14 -19.85 -16.46
CA LEU A 48 50.49 -19.77 -15.89
C LEU A 48 50.89 -18.35 -15.49
N ASP A 49 50.33 -17.34 -16.17
CA ASP A 49 50.57 -15.94 -15.85
C ASP A 49 49.73 -15.54 -14.63
N ALA A 50 50.37 -14.89 -13.66
CA ALA A 50 49.69 -14.43 -12.45
C ALA A 50 48.70 -13.30 -12.79
N PRO A 51 47.52 -13.28 -12.14
CA PRO A 51 46.62 -12.14 -12.23
C PRO A 51 47.26 -10.90 -11.62
N PRO A 52 46.85 -9.69 -12.04
CA PRO A 52 47.23 -8.48 -11.34
C PRO A 52 46.67 -8.48 -9.90
N PRO A 53 47.24 -7.66 -9.00
CA PRO A 53 46.75 -7.53 -7.63
C PRO A 53 45.26 -7.17 -7.55
N GLU A 54 44.63 -7.44 -6.42
CA GLU A 54 43.24 -7.01 -6.21
C GLU A 54 43.12 -5.48 -6.25
N LYS A 55 41.99 -5.01 -6.79
CA LYS A 55 41.67 -3.59 -6.92
C LYS A 55 40.23 -3.37 -6.48
N GLU A 56 40.03 -2.48 -5.50
CA GLU A 56 38.71 -2.17 -4.96
C GLU A 56 37.74 -1.73 -6.07
N GLY A 57 36.55 -2.34 -6.09
CA GLY A 57 35.51 -2.08 -7.11
C GLY A 57 35.73 -2.78 -8.45
N PHE A 58 36.72 -3.68 -8.56
CA PHE A 58 36.98 -4.45 -9.78
C PHE A 58 37.16 -5.94 -9.48
N VAL A 59 36.79 -6.77 -10.46
CA VAL A 59 37.17 -8.18 -10.54
C VAL A 59 38.18 -8.38 -11.66
N VAL A 60 39.04 -9.38 -11.49
CA VAL A 60 39.99 -9.79 -12.52
C VAL A 60 39.33 -10.87 -13.38
N VAL A 61 39.27 -10.65 -14.69
CA VAL A 61 38.64 -11.55 -15.67
C VAL A 61 39.67 -11.94 -16.72
N ARG A 62 39.63 -13.20 -17.16
CA ARG A 62 40.46 -13.65 -18.28
C ARG A 62 39.98 -13.04 -19.59
N ALA A 63 40.91 -12.45 -20.33
CA ALA A 63 40.73 -11.91 -21.67
C ALA A 63 41.62 -12.67 -22.68
N GLU A 64 41.50 -12.36 -23.97
CA GLU A 64 42.23 -13.05 -25.05
C GLU A 64 43.76 -13.04 -24.85
N ASN A 65 44.31 -11.94 -24.35
CA ASN A 65 45.75 -11.72 -24.23
C ASN A 65 46.25 -11.62 -22.77
N GLY A 66 45.51 -12.17 -21.81
CA GLY A 66 45.90 -12.17 -20.40
C GLY A 66 44.77 -11.80 -19.45
N TRP A 67 45.10 -11.15 -18.34
CA TRP A 67 44.14 -10.71 -17.32
C TRP A 67 43.70 -9.26 -17.54
N SER A 68 42.42 -8.97 -17.27
CA SER A 68 41.86 -7.62 -17.35
C SER A 68 41.02 -7.31 -16.13
N TYR A 69 40.98 -6.04 -15.72
CA TYR A 69 40.05 -5.57 -14.71
C TYR A 69 38.70 -5.25 -15.33
N GLN A 70 37.62 -5.75 -14.74
CA GLN A 70 36.26 -5.32 -15.03
C GLN A 70 35.63 -4.73 -13.78
N ALA A 71 34.92 -3.61 -13.93
CA ALA A 71 34.23 -2.99 -12.80
C ALA A 71 33.19 -3.96 -12.23
N ASP A 72 33.17 -4.09 -10.91
CA ASP A 72 32.20 -4.91 -10.19
C ASP A 72 31.14 -4.02 -9.56
N ASN A 73 30.15 -3.64 -10.37
CA ASN A 73 29.01 -2.85 -9.95
C ASN A 73 27.81 -3.73 -9.60
N ARG A 74 28.01 -5.04 -9.34
CA ARG A 74 26.91 -5.93 -9.01
C ARG A 74 26.31 -5.55 -7.65
N GLY A 75 25.00 -5.67 -7.53
CA GLY A 75 24.29 -5.35 -6.29
C GLY A 75 22.87 -4.88 -6.53
N VAL A 76 22.30 -4.27 -5.49
CA VAL A 76 20.93 -3.77 -5.49
C VAL A 76 20.91 -2.28 -5.88
N TYR A 77 20.02 -1.94 -6.81
CA TYR A 77 19.83 -0.60 -7.35
C TYR A 77 18.35 -0.29 -7.49
N TYR A 78 18.04 0.96 -7.82
CA TYR A 78 16.70 1.44 -8.11
C TYR A 78 16.66 2.04 -9.51
N ARG A 79 15.60 1.74 -10.26
CA ARG A 79 15.42 2.37 -11.57
C ARG A 79 15.01 3.83 -11.41
N THR A 80 15.65 4.74 -12.13
CA THR A 80 15.39 6.19 -12.03
C THR A 80 14.07 6.60 -12.68
N ASP A 81 13.52 5.79 -13.59
CA ASP A 81 12.24 6.02 -14.27
C ASP A 81 11.03 5.62 -13.41
N THR A 82 11.15 4.56 -12.60
CA THR A 82 10.01 3.98 -11.85
C THR A 82 10.20 3.92 -10.34
N GLY A 83 11.45 3.98 -9.85
CA GLY A 83 11.80 3.70 -8.46
C GLY A 83 11.85 2.20 -8.12
N GLU A 84 11.69 1.31 -9.11
CA GLU A 84 11.68 -0.13 -8.90
C GLU A 84 13.05 -0.64 -8.41
N LYS A 85 13.04 -1.46 -7.35
CA LYS A 85 14.23 -2.13 -6.83
C LYS A 85 14.63 -3.28 -7.75
N VAL A 86 15.88 -3.28 -8.22
CA VAL A 86 16.43 -4.27 -9.14
C VAL A 86 17.77 -4.79 -8.66
N GLU A 87 18.06 -6.06 -8.95
CA GLU A 87 19.37 -6.66 -8.75
C GLU A 87 20.17 -6.60 -10.07
N TYR A 88 21.32 -5.94 -10.04
CA TYR A 88 22.25 -5.86 -11.15
C TYR A 88 23.35 -6.91 -10.98
N LEU A 89 23.43 -7.84 -11.92
CA LEU A 89 24.34 -9.00 -11.85
C LEU A 89 25.45 -8.98 -12.90
N LYS A 90 25.51 -7.93 -13.74
CA LYS A 90 26.49 -7.83 -14.82
C LYS A 90 27.75 -7.11 -14.35
N LEU A 91 28.90 -7.53 -14.87
CA LEU A 91 30.16 -6.80 -14.76
C LEU A 91 30.19 -5.62 -15.72
N GLY A 92 31.03 -4.63 -15.43
CA GLY A 92 31.21 -3.42 -16.22
C GLY A 92 30.49 -2.21 -15.65
N GLU A 93 30.30 -1.21 -16.50
CA GLU A 93 29.66 0.05 -16.12
C GLU A 93 28.21 -0.16 -15.71
N LEU A 94 27.76 0.66 -14.75
CA LEU A 94 26.38 0.68 -14.31
C LEU A 94 25.55 1.50 -15.34
N PRO A 95 24.40 0.99 -15.82
CA PRO A 95 23.49 1.77 -16.66
C PRO A 95 23.05 3.09 -16.00
N GLU A 96 22.95 4.16 -16.79
CA GLU A 96 22.55 5.50 -16.32
C GLU A 96 21.15 5.54 -15.70
N ASN A 97 20.28 4.57 -16.05
CA ASN A 97 18.94 4.47 -15.50
C ASN A 97 18.88 3.76 -14.13
N LEU A 98 20.02 3.47 -13.51
CA LEU A 98 20.12 2.85 -12.20
C LEU A 98 20.84 3.76 -11.20
N THR A 99 20.32 3.79 -9.98
CA THR A 99 20.91 4.54 -8.86
C THR A 99 20.97 3.69 -7.59
N LYS A 100 21.97 3.94 -6.74
CA LYS A 100 22.02 3.36 -5.39
C LYS A 100 21.10 4.11 -4.41
N ILE A 101 20.59 5.29 -4.79
CA ILE A 101 19.74 6.11 -3.94
C ILE A 101 18.33 5.54 -3.95
N GLU A 102 17.85 5.13 -2.79
CA GLU A 102 16.48 4.63 -2.60
C GLU A 102 15.44 5.75 -2.82
N PRO A 103 14.30 5.46 -3.49
CA PRO A 103 13.19 6.40 -3.60
C PRO A 103 12.69 6.89 -2.25
N LEU A 104 12.11 8.09 -2.24
CA LEU A 104 11.43 8.60 -1.05
C LEU A 104 10.17 7.76 -0.78
N SER A 105 9.75 7.71 0.49
CA SER A 105 8.47 7.08 0.86
C SER A 105 7.24 7.85 0.35
N LEU A 106 7.42 9.13 0.02
CA LEU A 106 6.41 9.98 -0.61
C LEU A 106 6.44 9.83 -2.14
N PRO A 107 5.34 10.16 -2.85
CA PRO A 107 5.37 10.28 -4.30
C PRO A 107 6.55 11.15 -4.74
N CYS A 108 7.48 10.56 -5.48
CA CYS A 108 8.72 11.21 -5.89
C CYS A 108 9.05 10.91 -7.36
N LYS A 109 9.95 11.72 -7.91
CA LYS A 109 10.53 11.56 -9.24
C LYS A 109 12.04 11.80 -9.18
N TRP A 110 12.76 11.19 -10.11
CA TRP A 110 14.19 11.44 -10.27
C TRP A 110 14.41 12.79 -10.95
N ASP A 111 15.25 13.65 -10.38
CA ASP A 111 15.58 14.97 -10.97
C ASP A 111 16.85 14.95 -11.84
N GLY A 112 17.50 13.79 -11.96
CA GLY A 112 18.81 13.61 -12.60
C GLY A 112 19.91 13.24 -11.61
N GLU A 113 19.76 13.63 -10.33
CA GLU A 113 20.78 13.43 -9.29
C GLU A 113 20.23 12.74 -8.04
N LYS A 114 18.97 13.00 -7.69
CA LYS A 114 18.30 12.47 -6.49
C LYS A 114 16.78 12.36 -6.70
N TRP A 115 16.15 11.67 -5.76
CA TRP A 115 14.69 11.66 -5.66
C TRP A 115 14.18 12.95 -5.04
N VAL A 116 13.25 13.62 -5.72
CA VAL A 116 12.54 14.80 -5.24
C VAL A 116 11.05 14.53 -5.17
N VAL A 117 10.37 15.15 -4.21
CA VAL A 117 8.92 14.99 -4.05
C VAL A 117 8.22 15.51 -5.30
N ASP A 118 7.31 14.69 -5.83
CA ASP A 118 6.43 15.09 -6.92
C ASP A 118 5.19 15.75 -6.33
N THR A 119 5.25 17.07 -6.18
CA THR A 119 4.17 17.86 -5.58
C THR A 119 2.85 17.75 -6.34
N THR A 120 2.89 17.52 -7.66
CA THR A 120 1.70 17.35 -8.49
C THR A 120 1.05 16.00 -8.18
N LYS A 121 1.83 14.92 -8.25
CA LYS A 121 1.34 13.57 -7.95
C LYS A 121 0.89 13.45 -6.49
N GLN A 122 1.57 14.13 -5.58
CA GLN A 122 1.16 14.25 -4.20
C GLN A 122 -0.21 14.93 -4.11
N ALA A 123 -0.36 16.15 -4.65
CA ALA A 123 -1.63 16.88 -4.61
C ALA A 123 -2.80 16.09 -5.22
N GLU A 124 -2.58 15.41 -6.35
CA GLU A 124 -3.57 14.52 -6.98
C GLU A 124 -3.99 13.38 -6.06
N LEU A 125 -3.03 12.72 -5.42
CA LEU A 125 -3.26 11.62 -4.50
C LEU A 125 -4.06 12.07 -3.26
N TYR A 126 -3.76 13.24 -2.70
CA TYR A 126 -4.56 13.83 -1.62
C TYR A 126 -5.98 14.21 -2.08
N ALA A 127 -6.12 14.84 -3.25
CA ALA A 127 -7.41 15.22 -3.79
C ALA A 127 -8.32 14.00 -4.06
N ASN A 128 -7.77 12.95 -4.66
CA ASN A 128 -8.48 11.71 -4.93
C ASN A 128 -8.91 11.00 -3.64
N ALA A 129 -8.01 10.94 -2.64
CA ALA A 129 -8.35 10.38 -1.34
C ALA A 129 -9.48 11.17 -0.66
N ALA A 130 -9.38 12.50 -0.63
CA ALA A 130 -10.40 13.36 -0.03
C ALA A 130 -11.76 13.19 -0.73
N SER A 131 -11.81 13.18 -2.07
CA SER A 131 -13.05 12.97 -2.81
C SER A 131 -13.68 11.63 -2.46
N ARG A 132 -12.91 10.54 -2.54
CA ARG A 132 -13.39 9.17 -2.24
C ARG A 132 -14.00 9.08 -0.85
N LEU A 133 -13.34 9.63 0.16
CA LEU A 133 -13.79 9.56 1.55
C LEU A 133 -15.05 10.41 1.77
N VAL A 134 -15.09 11.61 1.22
CA VAL A 134 -16.28 12.49 1.25
C VAL A 134 -17.48 11.82 0.61
N ASP A 135 -17.29 11.24 -0.58
CA ASP A 135 -18.35 10.52 -1.31
C ASP A 135 -18.82 9.28 -0.53
N GLY A 136 -17.89 8.59 0.15
CA GLY A 136 -18.21 7.46 1.03
C GLY A 136 -19.09 7.85 2.23
N ILE A 137 -18.82 9.01 2.85
CA ILE A 137 -19.65 9.55 3.96
C ILE A 137 -21.05 9.90 3.45
N ASP A 138 -21.14 10.61 2.33
CA ASP A 138 -22.43 10.98 1.73
C ASP A 138 -23.25 9.74 1.34
N SER A 139 -22.59 8.74 0.74
CA SER A 139 -23.23 7.47 0.35
C SER A 139 -23.72 6.69 1.56
N LYS A 140 -22.91 6.59 2.62
CA LYS A 140 -23.30 5.91 3.86
C LYS A 140 -24.50 6.57 4.52
N ALA A 141 -24.50 7.90 4.61
CA ALA A 141 -25.63 8.65 5.15
C ALA A 141 -26.90 8.42 4.30
N ALA A 142 -26.79 8.46 2.97
CA ALA A 142 -27.92 8.23 2.07
C ALA A 142 -28.52 6.82 2.22
N GLU A 143 -27.68 5.79 2.36
CA GLU A 143 -28.09 4.41 2.66
C GLU A 143 -28.90 4.32 3.96
N ILE A 144 -28.42 4.96 5.04
CA ILE A 144 -29.13 4.98 6.33
C ILE A 144 -30.45 5.74 6.21
N TYR A 145 -30.45 6.92 5.57
CA TYR A 145 -31.67 7.70 5.35
C TYR A 145 -32.73 6.87 4.63
N LYS A 146 -32.35 6.16 3.56
CA LYS A 146 -33.25 5.28 2.81
C LYS A 146 -33.93 4.24 3.71
N TYR A 147 -33.23 3.73 4.71
CA TYR A 147 -33.81 2.79 5.67
C TYR A 147 -34.79 3.47 6.64
N TRP A 148 -34.42 4.65 7.16
CA TRP A 148 -35.21 5.38 8.16
C TRP A 148 -36.46 6.06 7.58
N THR A 149 -36.41 6.54 6.34
CA THR A 149 -37.49 7.33 5.73
C THR A 149 -38.46 6.52 4.87
N ARG A 150 -38.31 5.19 4.81
CA ARG A 150 -39.16 4.30 3.99
C ARG A 150 -40.67 4.44 4.22
N PHE A 151 -41.09 4.84 5.42
CA PHE A 151 -42.49 5.08 5.81
C PHE A 151 -42.69 6.50 6.39
N GLU A 152 -41.86 7.46 5.98
CA GLU A 152 -41.85 8.80 6.57
C GLU A 152 -43.22 9.50 6.52
N SER A 153 -43.95 9.37 5.39
CA SER A 153 -45.30 9.95 5.27
C SER A 153 -46.26 9.42 6.33
N GLU A 154 -46.23 8.10 6.58
CA GLU A 154 -47.07 7.49 7.61
C GLU A 154 -46.66 7.96 9.01
N TYR A 155 -45.35 8.01 9.30
CA TYR A 155 -44.86 8.47 10.59
C TYR A 155 -45.26 9.91 10.90
N ARG A 156 -45.17 10.80 9.91
CA ARG A 156 -45.62 12.19 10.04
C ARG A 156 -47.11 12.30 10.35
N GLU A 157 -47.94 11.52 9.66
CA GLU A 157 -49.39 11.50 9.93
C GLU A 157 -49.72 10.95 11.33
N ARG A 158 -49.04 9.87 11.75
CA ARG A 158 -49.20 9.29 13.10
C ARG A 158 -48.77 10.29 14.18
N GLN A 159 -47.64 10.95 14.02
CA GLN A 159 -47.13 11.97 14.94
C GLN A 159 -48.08 13.17 15.01
N ALA A 160 -48.60 13.65 13.87
CA ALA A 160 -49.57 14.75 13.83
C ALA A 160 -50.88 14.39 14.57
N ALA A 161 -51.41 13.19 14.34
CA ALA A 161 -52.60 12.69 15.04
C ALA A 161 -52.35 12.55 16.55
N ALA A 162 -51.20 12.01 16.95
CA ALA A 162 -50.81 11.86 18.34
C ALA A 162 -50.65 13.22 19.04
N ASN A 163 -50.02 14.20 18.38
CA ASN A 163 -49.90 15.57 18.87
C ASN A 163 -51.28 16.24 19.06
N ALA A 164 -52.19 16.06 18.11
CA ALA A 164 -53.54 16.62 18.19
C ALA A 164 -54.32 16.03 19.38
N PHE A 165 -54.31 14.70 19.54
CA PHE A 165 -54.99 14.04 20.64
C PHE A 165 -54.40 14.40 22.01
N LYS A 166 -53.07 14.47 22.11
CA LYS A 166 -52.37 14.93 23.33
C LYS A 166 -52.68 16.38 23.67
N SER A 167 -52.69 17.27 22.67
CA SER A 167 -53.01 18.70 22.85
C SER A 167 -54.47 18.94 23.28
N ALA A 168 -55.37 18.04 22.91
CA ALA A 168 -56.77 18.02 23.39
C ALA A 168 -56.92 17.41 24.80
N GLY A 169 -55.82 17.12 25.50
CA GLY A 169 -55.86 16.49 26.83
C GLY A 169 -56.29 15.03 26.81
N TYR A 170 -56.06 14.32 25.70
CA TYR A 170 -56.51 12.95 25.46
C TYR A 170 -58.04 12.80 25.50
N GLN A 171 -58.76 13.83 25.07
CA GLN A 171 -60.22 13.87 24.96
C GLN A 171 -60.66 14.00 23.50
N GLY A 172 -61.90 13.59 23.22
CA GLY A 172 -62.50 13.69 21.88
C GLY A 172 -62.24 12.47 20.99
N GLU A 173 -62.47 12.65 19.69
CA GLU A 173 -62.35 11.58 18.70
C GLU A 173 -60.87 11.15 18.52
N VAL A 174 -60.61 9.85 18.64
CA VAL A 174 -59.27 9.27 18.51
C VAL A 174 -59.04 8.87 17.06
N SER A 175 -57.94 9.34 16.47
CA SER A 175 -57.53 8.91 15.13
C SER A 175 -57.39 7.40 15.03
N ARG A 176 -57.78 6.83 13.88
CA ARG A 176 -57.59 5.41 13.59
C ARG A 176 -56.14 4.97 13.73
N TYR A 177 -55.16 5.83 13.44
CA TYR A 177 -53.75 5.51 13.64
C TYR A 177 -53.40 5.16 15.10
N ILE A 178 -53.98 5.90 16.06
CA ILE A 178 -53.77 5.67 17.48
C ILE A 178 -54.59 4.47 17.94
N ALA A 179 -55.88 4.42 17.56
CA ALA A 179 -56.79 3.37 18.00
C ALA A 179 -56.40 1.98 17.47
N ASP A 180 -56.00 1.88 16.20
CA ASP A 180 -55.55 0.60 15.62
C ASP A 180 -54.23 0.16 16.25
N PHE A 181 -53.28 1.08 16.51
CA PHE A 181 -52.04 0.76 17.24
C PHE A 181 -52.34 0.27 18.67
N ALA A 182 -53.16 1.01 19.42
CA ALA A 182 -53.58 0.65 20.77
C ALA A 182 -54.19 -0.76 20.82
N ARG A 183 -55.12 -1.05 19.89
CA ARG A 183 -55.77 -2.36 19.76
C ARG A 183 -54.77 -3.47 19.46
N HIS A 184 -53.87 -3.28 18.50
CA HIS A 184 -52.92 -4.32 18.09
C HIS A 184 -51.81 -4.54 19.12
N ALA A 185 -51.41 -3.50 19.86
CA ALA A 185 -50.41 -3.59 20.92
C ALA A 185 -51.00 -3.97 22.30
N GLY A 186 -52.32 -4.01 22.44
CA GLY A 186 -52.98 -4.36 23.71
C GLY A 186 -52.84 -3.29 24.80
N ILE A 187 -52.75 -2.02 24.40
CA ILE A 187 -52.56 -0.86 25.28
C ILE A 187 -53.70 0.15 25.11
N ASP A 188 -53.81 1.12 26.01
CA ASP A 188 -54.81 2.19 25.89
C ASP A 188 -54.36 3.29 24.90
N ASN A 189 -55.32 4.10 24.44
CA ASN A 189 -55.08 5.15 23.44
C ASN A 189 -54.10 6.23 23.93
N LYS A 190 -54.04 6.51 25.24
CA LYS A 190 -53.09 7.49 25.78
C LYS A 190 -51.68 6.91 25.74
N THR A 191 -51.49 5.68 26.21
CA THR A 191 -50.20 4.98 26.13
C THR A 191 -49.73 4.83 24.68
N ALA A 192 -50.61 4.44 23.76
CA ALA A 192 -50.31 4.36 22.32
C ALA A 192 -49.87 5.72 21.74
N THR A 193 -50.56 6.79 22.12
CA THR A 193 -50.24 8.16 21.72
C THR A 193 -48.85 8.57 22.20
N ASP A 194 -48.56 8.36 23.49
CA ASP A 194 -47.26 8.72 24.06
C ASP A 194 -46.12 7.90 23.45
N LEU A 195 -46.33 6.62 23.15
CA LEU A 195 -45.35 5.78 22.45
C LEU A 195 -45.07 6.26 21.03
N ILE A 196 -46.09 6.64 20.25
CA ILE A 196 -45.92 7.22 18.91
C ILE A 196 -45.03 8.47 18.98
N LEU A 197 -45.28 9.35 19.97
CA LEU A 197 -44.51 10.58 20.12
C LEU A 197 -43.07 10.32 20.56
N VAL A 198 -42.84 9.38 21.49
CA VAL A 198 -41.49 8.98 21.91
C VAL A 198 -40.70 8.38 20.73
N GLN A 199 -41.32 7.54 19.91
CA GLN A 199 -40.70 6.97 18.72
C GLN A 199 -40.36 8.06 17.69
N ALA A 200 -41.27 9.01 17.46
CA ALA A 200 -41.03 10.13 16.56
C ALA A 200 -39.86 11.01 17.03
N GLU A 201 -39.84 11.39 18.31
CA GLU A 201 -38.75 12.17 18.91
C GLU A 201 -37.40 11.42 18.85
N GLY A 202 -37.41 10.11 19.12
CA GLY A 202 -36.23 9.27 19.00
C GLY A 202 -35.66 9.24 17.58
N LEU A 203 -36.52 9.07 16.58
CA LEU A 203 -36.11 9.09 15.17
C LEU A 203 -35.58 10.47 14.74
N GLU A 204 -36.24 11.56 15.14
CA GLU A 204 -35.78 12.93 14.84
C GLU A 204 -34.38 13.18 15.42
N LYS A 205 -34.12 12.75 16.66
CA LYS A 205 -32.78 12.84 17.27
C LYS A 205 -31.73 12.07 16.48
N LEU A 206 -32.03 10.83 16.08
CA LEU A 206 -31.10 10.02 15.28
C LEU A 206 -30.82 10.64 13.91
N GLN A 207 -31.84 11.18 13.25
CA GLN A 207 -31.71 11.89 11.97
C GLN A 207 -30.83 13.14 12.10
N MET A 208 -31.03 13.93 13.15
CA MET A 208 -30.20 15.10 13.43
C MET A 208 -28.74 14.70 13.65
N GLU A 209 -28.47 13.66 14.45
CA GLU A 209 -27.10 13.19 14.66
C GLU A 209 -26.46 12.63 13.39
N LEU A 210 -27.21 11.92 12.56
CA LEU A 210 -26.72 11.46 11.27
C LEU A 210 -26.37 12.63 10.34
N ALA A 211 -27.20 13.67 10.31
CA ALA A 211 -26.90 14.90 9.57
C ALA A 211 -25.62 15.58 10.09
N ASN A 212 -25.44 15.65 11.40
CA ASN A 212 -24.22 16.17 12.03
C ASN A 212 -22.99 15.36 11.61
N GLN A 213 -23.04 14.03 11.70
CA GLN A 213 -21.95 13.16 11.27
C GLN A 213 -21.63 13.33 9.78
N ARG A 214 -22.65 13.47 8.92
CA ARG A 214 -22.44 13.73 7.50
C ARG A 214 -21.71 15.05 7.25
N MET A 215 -22.02 16.09 8.03
CA MET A 215 -21.34 17.38 7.92
C MET A 215 -19.86 17.32 8.34
N ARG A 216 -19.45 16.34 9.14
CA ARG A 216 -18.03 16.14 9.49
C ARG A 216 -17.14 15.79 8.30
N LYS A 217 -17.71 15.49 7.11
CA LYS A 217 -16.94 15.36 5.86
C LYS A 217 -16.08 16.58 5.52
N TYR A 218 -16.41 17.76 6.05
CA TYR A 218 -15.57 18.95 5.89
C TYR A 218 -14.29 18.91 6.73
N GLU A 219 -14.23 18.09 7.79
CA GLU A 219 -13.00 17.85 8.56
C GLU A 219 -11.90 17.28 7.66
N ILE A 220 -12.25 16.40 6.70
CA ILE A 220 -11.33 15.82 5.71
C ILE A 220 -10.74 16.89 4.76
N LYS A 221 -11.46 17.99 4.54
CA LYS A 221 -11.02 19.10 3.68
C LYS A 221 -10.11 20.10 4.41
N THR A 222 -9.83 19.87 5.69
CA THR A 222 -8.92 20.71 6.47
C THR A 222 -7.51 20.63 5.86
N PRO A 223 -6.82 21.77 5.69
CA PRO A 223 -5.46 21.76 5.16
C PRO A 223 -4.50 20.99 6.07
N ASN A 224 -3.40 20.50 5.49
CA ASN A 224 -2.27 19.84 6.18
C ASN A 224 -2.59 18.51 6.87
N LEU A 225 -3.70 17.85 6.54
CA LEU A 225 -3.92 16.47 6.95
C LEU A 225 -3.06 15.51 6.13
N THR A 226 -2.49 14.52 6.82
CA THR A 226 -1.91 13.33 6.19
C THR A 226 -3.03 12.40 5.70
N LEU A 227 -2.72 11.49 4.76
CA LEU A 227 -3.70 10.51 4.29
C LEU A 227 -4.25 9.64 5.43
N ASP A 228 -3.39 9.24 6.36
CA ASP A 228 -3.78 8.42 7.50
C ASP A 228 -4.75 9.18 8.42
N GLN A 229 -4.51 10.48 8.64
CA GLN A 229 -5.43 11.32 9.40
C GLN A 229 -6.78 11.48 8.69
N MET A 230 -6.79 11.69 7.36
CA MET A 230 -8.03 11.74 6.58
C MET A 230 -8.82 10.44 6.70
N GLN A 231 -8.13 9.29 6.61
CA GLN A 231 -8.75 7.97 6.74
C GLN A 231 -9.29 7.74 8.16
N ALA A 232 -8.54 8.12 9.20
CA ALA A 232 -8.99 7.97 10.59
C ALA A 232 -10.26 8.79 10.90
N ILE A 233 -10.35 10.02 10.37
CA ILE A 233 -11.56 10.85 10.47
C ILE A 233 -12.74 10.16 9.78
N TYR A 234 -12.54 9.64 8.57
CA TYR A 234 -13.56 8.89 7.85
C TYR A 234 -14.04 7.68 8.65
N ASP A 235 -13.12 6.86 9.15
CA ASP A 235 -13.45 5.63 9.89
C ASP A 235 -14.25 5.92 11.16
N ASP A 236 -13.90 6.99 11.89
CA ASP A 236 -14.65 7.46 13.06
C ASP A 236 -16.08 7.90 12.70
N ILE A 237 -16.23 8.67 11.61
CA ILE A 237 -17.55 9.10 11.12
C ILE A 237 -18.40 7.89 10.76
N ILE A 238 -17.87 6.96 9.96
CA ILE A 238 -18.60 5.76 9.53
C ILE A 238 -18.98 4.87 10.72
N SER A 239 -18.05 4.63 11.65
CA SER A 239 -18.30 3.88 12.88
C SER A 239 -19.41 4.51 13.71
N THR A 240 -19.45 5.85 13.80
CA THR A 240 -20.51 6.56 14.52
C THR A 240 -21.85 6.44 13.79
N MET A 241 -21.87 6.57 12.47
CA MET A 241 -23.08 6.35 11.66
C MET A 241 -23.63 4.93 11.81
N ASP A 242 -22.77 3.91 11.88
CA ASP A 242 -23.17 2.53 12.13
C ASP A 242 -23.82 2.34 13.50
N LYS A 243 -23.27 2.97 14.54
CA LYS A 243 -23.87 2.97 15.88
C LYS A 243 -25.25 3.62 15.89
N LEU A 244 -25.45 4.71 15.14
CA LEU A 244 -26.77 5.35 15.01
C LEU A 244 -27.77 4.41 14.33
N LEU A 245 -27.37 3.73 13.26
CA LEU A 245 -28.21 2.72 12.60
C LEU A 245 -28.57 1.57 13.54
N GLU A 246 -27.62 1.12 14.36
CA GLU A 246 -27.86 0.06 15.33
C GLU A 246 -28.79 0.50 16.47
N ALA A 247 -28.67 1.74 16.94
CA ALA A 247 -29.60 2.33 17.90
C ALA A 247 -31.04 2.37 17.35
N TYR A 248 -31.20 2.69 16.06
CA TYR A 248 -32.51 2.66 15.40
C TYR A 248 -33.12 1.25 15.33
N LYS A 249 -32.32 0.20 15.17
CA LYS A 249 -32.82 -1.19 15.09
C LYS A 249 -33.23 -1.75 16.45
N ASN A 250 -32.63 -1.25 17.53
CA ASN A 250 -32.82 -1.74 18.89
C ASN A 250 -33.88 -0.95 19.68
N GLY A 251 -34.42 0.14 19.13
CA GLY A 251 -35.51 0.95 19.71
C GLY A 251 -36.83 0.69 19.00
#